data_AF-A4NXR0-F1
#
_entry.id   AF-A4NXR0-F1
#
_cell.length_a   1.000
_cell.length_b   1.000
_cell.length_c   1.000
_cell.angle_alpha   90.00
_cell.angle_beta   90.00
_cell.angle_gamma   90.00
#
_symmetry.space_group_name_H-M   'P 1'
#
loop_
_entity.id
_entity.type
_entity.pdbx_description
1 polymer ?
#
loop_
_entity_poly.entity_id
_entity_poly.type
_entity_poly.pdbx_seq_one_letter_code
_entity_poly.pdbx_strand_id
1 'polypeptide(L)'
;MEVGNIDYIDNAVNILNEKHLARIAKDPEFVALNEELKVRNERRDRKFLSLNYKMRKAENDKDDARRLKDLNERFKREGKKALKDIDDLPKDYEAPDFFLKEAEKMAADFVIFNSDQKINQANGLSEAKTESKK
;
A
#
# COMPACT_ATOMS: atom_id res chain seq x y z
N MET A 1 -0.32 11.17 34.45
CA MET A 1 -1.10 9.98 34.08
C MET A 1 -1.07 9.82 32.55
N GLU A 2 0.11 9.89 31.90
CA GLU A 2 0.18 10.04 30.42
C GLU A 2 1.33 9.30 29.73
N VAL A 3 2.39 8.88 30.45
CA VAL A 3 3.58 8.29 29.81
C VAL A 3 3.35 6.87 29.28
N GLY A 4 2.43 6.10 29.88
CA GLY A 4 2.12 4.73 29.45
C GLY A 4 1.29 4.63 28.17
N ASN A 5 0.62 5.71 27.74
CA ASN A 5 -0.21 5.71 26.53
C ASN A 5 0.60 6.03 25.26
N ILE A 6 1.69 6.80 25.39
CA ILE A 6 2.53 7.18 24.25
C ILE A 6 3.36 5.99 23.78
N ASP A 7 4.00 5.29 24.73
CA ASP A 7 4.80 4.08 24.44
C ASP A 7 3.96 2.96 23.78
N TYR A 8 2.68 2.85 24.19
CA TYR A 8 1.72 1.94 23.57
C TYR A 8 1.44 2.29 22.11
N ILE A 9 1.19 3.56 21.82
CA ILE A 9 0.87 4.04 20.47
C ILE A 9 2.08 3.89 19.56
N ASP A 10 3.27 4.28 20.02
CA ASP A 10 4.50 4.18 19.23
C ASP A 10 4.83 2.71 18.91
N ASN A 11 4.66 1.79 19.87
CA ASN A 11 4.83 0.36 19.65
C ASN A 11 3.81 -0.17 18.62
N ALA A 12 2.53 0.19 18.77
CA ALA A 12 1.49 -0.20 17.83
C ALA A 12 1.82 0.29 16.40
N VAL A 13 2.19 1.56 16.25
CA VAL A 13 2.55 2.16 14.96
C VAL A 13 3.74 1.44 14.33
N ASN A 14 4.79 1.15 15.09
CA ASN A 14 5.97 0.46 14.58
C ASN A 14 5.65 -0.94 14.05
N ILE A 15 4.93 -1.76 14.81
CA ILE A 15 4.56 -3.12 14.40
C ILE A 15 3.64 -3.09 13.17
N LEU A 16 2.64 -2.20 13.16
CA LEU A 16 1.73 -2.06 12.02
C LEU A 16 2.47 -1.59 10.77
N ASN A 17 3.42 -0.67 10.93
CA ASN A 17 4.22 -0.15 9.83
C ASN A 17 5.11 -1.24 9.22
N GLU A 18 5.78 -2.05 10.03
CA GLU A 18 6.60 -3.17 9.52
C GLU A 18 5.76 -4.16 8.69
N LYS A 19 4.59 -4.54 9.20
CA LYS A 19 3.65 -5.42 8.49
C LYS A 19 3.15 -4.80 7.19
N HIS A 20 2.79 -3.51 7.23
CA HIS A 20 2.37 -2.74 6.06
C HIS A 20 3.45 -2.72 4.98
N LEU A 21 4.68 -2.32 5.33
CA LEU A 21 5.83 -2.27 4.43
C LEU A 21 6.10 -3.64 3.77
N ALA A 22 6.02 -4.72 4.57
CA ALA A 22 6.20 -6.08 4.06
C ALA A 22 5.12 -6.51 3.05
N ARG A 23 3.88 -6.03 3.21
CA ARG A 23 2.78 -6.31 2.28
C ARG A 23 2.89 -5.50 1.00
N ILE A 24 3.05 -4.18 1.10
CA ILE A 24 3.10 -3.31 -0.09
C ILE A 24 4.31 -3.61 -0.98
N ALA A 25 5.41 -4.11 -0.40
CA ALA A 25 6.58 -4.53 -1.17
C ALA A 25 6.30 -5.73 -2.10
N LYS A 26 5.27 -6.53 -1.80
CA LYS A 26 4.89 -7.72 -2.59
C LYS A 26 3.64 -7.49 -3.44
N ASP A 27 2.89 -6.43 -3.15
CA ASP A 27 1.63 -6.14 -3.83
C ASP A 27 1.90 -5.49 -5.20
N PRO A 28 1.47 -6.11 -6.31
CA PRO A 28 1.69 -5.57 -7.65
C PRO A 28 1.14 -4.16 -7.86
N GLU A 29 0.05 -3.78 -7.18
CA GLU A 29 -0.56 -2.45 -7.31
C GLU A 29 0.35 -1.37 -6.70
N PHE A 30 0.93 -1.65 -5.53
CA PHE A 30 1.86 -0.74 -4.88
C PHE A 30 3.21 -0.67 -5.62
N VAL A 31 3.65 -1.77 -6.24
CA VAL A 31 4.84 -1.78 -7.10
C VAL A 31 4.63 -0.89 -8.33
N ALA A 32 3.53 -1.05 -9.05
CA ALA A 32 3.19 -0.22 -10.20
C ALA A 32 3.05 1.27 -9.81
N LEU A 33 2.40 1.55 -8.68
CA LEU A 33 2.29 2.91 -8.14
C LEU A 33 3.68 3.52 -7.86
N ASN A 34 4.61 2.76 -7.28
CA ASN A 34 5.95 3.26 -6.98
C ASN A 34 6.73 3.60 -8.27
N GLU A 35 6.57 2.81 -9.34
CA GLU A 35 7.14 3.14 -10.65
C GLU A 35 6.54 4.43 -11.22
N GLU A 36 5.21 4.61 -11.11
CA GLU A 36 4.55 5.85 -11.53
C GLU A 36 5.03 7.06 -10.73
N LEU A 37 5.20 6.91 -9.42
CA LEU A 37 5.72 7.96 -8.53
C LEU A 37 7.14 8.38 -8.91
N LYS A 38 8.01 7.44 -9.31
CA LYS A 38 9.36 7.75 -9.80
C LYS A 38 9.28 8.63 -11.04
N VAL A 39 8.50 8.21 -12.04
CA VAL A 39 8.30 8.98 -13.28
C VAL A 39 7.71 10.36 -12.95
N ARG A 40 6.70 10.44 -12.08
CA ARG A 40 6.11 11.71 -11.65
C ARG A 40 7.13 12.63 -10.99
N ASN A 41 7.96 12.12 -10.08
CA ASN A 41 8.97 12.91 -9.38
C ASN A 41 10.03 13.42 -10.35
N GLU A 42 10.56 12.55 -11.24
CA GLU A 42 11.48 12.96 -12.30
C GLU A 42 10.88 14.08 -13.15
N ARG A 43 9.60 13.98 -13.51
CA ARG A 43 8.88 14.99 -14.29
C ARG A 43 8.67 16.29 -13.55
N ARG A 44 8.32 16.22 -12.27
CA ARG A 44 8.14 17.39 -11.41
C ARG A 44 9.45 18.17 -11.27
N ASP A 45 10.58 17.46 -11.17
CA ASP A 45 11.89 18.08 -11.00
C ASP A 45 12.40 18.73 -12.31
N ARG A 46 11.87 18.33 -13.47
CA ARG A 46 12.10 18.99 -14.76
C ARG A 46 11.37 20.33 -14.83
N LYS A 47 12.12 21.43 -14.96
CA LYS A 47 11.59 22.80 -15.06
C LYS A 47 11.26 23.25 -16.49
N PHE A 48 11.38 22.37 -17.47
CA PHE A 48 11.15 22.66 -18.87
C PHE A 48 10.37 21.54 -19.54
N LEU A 49 9.66 21.90 -20.61
CA LEU A 49 8.91 20.97 -21.44
C LEU A 49 9.34 21.16 -22.90
N SER A 50 9.63 20.06 -23.59
CA SER A 50 9.96 20.11 -25.01
C SER A 50 8.72 20.50 -25.82
N LEU A 51 8.87 21.43 -26.75
CA LEU A 51 7.85 21.77 -27.76
C LEU A 51 8.00 20.93 -29.04
N ASN A 52 9.02 20.06 -29.11
CA ASN A 52 9.21 19.19 -30.26
C ASN A 52 8.14 18.09 -30.28
N TYR A 53 7.33 18.08 -31.34
CA TYR A 53 6.25 17.11 -31.51
C TYR A 53 6.72 15.65 -31.43
N LYS A 54 7.81 15.29 -32.12
CA LYS A 54 8.31 13.90 -32.13
C LYS A 54 8.74 13.45 -30.72
N MET A 55 9.38 14.34 -29.96
CA MET A 55 9.76 14.05 -28.57
C MET A 55 8.54 13.88 -27.66
N ARG A 56 7.56 14.79 -27.76
CA ARG A 56 6.33 14.73 -26.95
C ARG A 56 5.48 13.52 -27.29
N LYS A 57 5.37 13.18 -28.57
CA LYS A 57 4.70 11.95 -29.01
C LYS A 57 5.37 10.70 -28.45
N ALA A 58 6.71 10.59 -28.55
CA ALA A 58 7.43 9.45 -28.01
C ALA A 58 7.33 9.34 -26.48
N GLU A 59 7.20 10.45 -25.76
CA GLU A 59 6.96 10.45 -24.31
C GLU A 59 5.55 9.95 -23.99
N ASN A 60 4.53 10.44 -24.69
CA ASN A 60 3.15 9.99 -24.52
C ASN A 60 2.97 8.51 -24.87
N ASP A 61 3.49 8.08 -26.04
CA ASP A 61 3.42 6.68 -26.49
C ASP A 61 4.05 5.72 -25.45
N LYS A 62 5.10 6.16 -24.74
CA LYS A 62 5.71 5.39 -23.64
C LYS A 62 4.84 5.32 -22.40
N ASP A 63 4.12 6.38 -22.07
CA ASP A 63 3.21 6.40 -20.93
C ASP A 63 1.98 5.54 -21.18
N ASP A 64 1.41 5.63 -22.39
CA ASP A 64 0.27 4.81 -22.79
C ASP A 64 0.64 3.33 -22.80
N ALA A 65 1.83 2.99 -23.33
CA ALA A 65 2.34 1.62 -23.28
C ALA A 65 2.54 1.11 -21.85
N ARG A 66 3.04 1.95 -20.93
CA ARG A 66 3.18 1.59 -19.51
C ARG A 66 1.81 1.35 -18.88
N ARG A 67 0.89 2.29 -19.05
CA ARG A 67 -0.46 2.20 -18.47
C ARG A 67 -1.24 1.00 -19.01
N LEU A 68 -1.14 0.72 -20.31
CA LEU A 68 -1.75 -0.45 -20.94
C LEU A 68 -1.17 -1.76 -20.39
N LYS A 69 0.15 -1.82 -20.20
CA LYS A 69 0.84 -2.97 -19.58
C LYS A 69 0.30 -3.20 -18.16
N ASP A 70 0.25 -2.17 -17.33
CA ASP A 70 -0.18 -2.29 -15.93
C ASP A 70 -1.66 -2.70 -15.82
N LEU A 71 -2.53 -2.15 -16.69
CA LEU A 71 -3.93 -2.56 -16.81
C LEU A 71 -4.07 -4.02 -17.22
N ASN A 72 -3.29 -4.48 -18.20
CA ASN A 72 -3.34 -5.87 -18.66
C ASN A 72 -2.80 -6.85 -17.62
N GLU A 73 -1.77 -6.49 -16.87
CA GLU A 73 -1.31 -7.28 -15.72
C GLU A 73 -2.38 -7.39 -14.64
N ARG A 74 -3.10 -6.29 -14.36
CA ARG A 74 -4.25 -6.30 -13.46
C ARG A 74 -5.38 -7.18 -13.98
N PHE A 75 -5.76 -7.04 -15.25
CA PHE A 75 -6.82 -7.84 -15.87
C PHE A 75 -6.48 -9.32 -15.84
N LYS A 76 -5.20 -9.67 -16.04
CA LYS A 76 -4.72 -11.05 -15.89
C LYS A 76 -4.92 -11.57 -14.46
N ARG A 77 -4.66 -10.75 -13.43
CA ARG A 77 -4.92 -11.12 -12.02
C ARG A 77 -6.42 -11.27 -11.73
N GLU A 78 -7.26 -10.46 -12.38
CA GLU A 78 -8.72 -10.50 -12.24
C GLU A 78 -9.41 -11.54 -13.15
N GLY A 79 -8.67 -12.26 -14.01
CA GLY A 79 -9.23 -13.20 -14.98
C GLY A 79 -10.01 -12.55 -16.14
N LYS A 80 -9.82 -11.25 -16.35
CA LYS A 80 -10.42 -10.48 -17.46
C LYS A 80 -9.58 -10.59 -18.73
N LYS A 81 -10.21 -10.29 -19.88
CA LYS A 81 -9.51 -10.28 -21.18
C LYS A 81 -8.60 -9.05 -21.27
N ALA A 82 -7.37 -9.25 -21.75
CA ALA A 82 -6.45 -8.15 -22.01
C ALA A 82 -7.01 -7.17 -23.07
N LEU A 83 -6.75 -5.89 -22.86
CA LEU A 83 -7.02 -4.80 -23.77
C LEU A 83 -5.94 -4.73 -24.84
N LYS A 84 -6.33 -4.39 -26.08
CA LYS A 84 -5.40 -4.16 -27.19
C LYS A 84 -4.92 -2.71 -27.20
N ASP A 85 -5.84 -1.80 -26.93
CA ASP A 85 -5.59 -0.37 -26.82
C ASP A 85 -6.07 0.15 -25.46
N ILE A 86 -5.50 1.26 -25.00
CA ILE A 86 -5.95 1.94 -23.80
C ILE A 86 -7.36 2.53 -23.96
N ASP A 87 -7.72 2.90 -25.19
CA ASP A 87 -9.04 3.43 -25.55
C ASP A 87 -10.14 2.35 -25.51
N ASP A 88 -9.76 1.06 -25.49
CA ASP A 88 -10.69 -0.06 -25.30
C ASP A 88 -11.16 -0.21 -23.85
N LEU A 89 -10.59 0.57 -22.91
CA LEU A 89 -10.99 0.53 -21.50
C LEU A 89 -12.44 1.03 -21.36
N PRO A 90 -13.35 0.25 -20.73
CA PRO A 90 -14.73 0.67 -20.52
C PRO A 90 -14.80 2.00 -19.75
N LYS A 91 -15.69 2.91 -20.15
CA LYS A 91 -15.82 4.24 -19.51
C LYS A 91 -16.32 4.16 -18.06
N ASP A 92 -17.03 3.10 -17.73
CA ASP A 92 -17.53 2.72 -16.41
C ASP A 92 -16.55 1.81 -15.65
N TYR A 93 -15.33 1.61 -16.16
CA TYR A 93 -14.32 0.85 -15.46
C TYR A 93 -13.84 1.59 -14.21
N GLU A 94 -14.04 0.96 -13.06
CA GLU A 94 -13.47 1.38 -11.79
C GLU A 94 -12.28 0.48 -11.44
N ALA A 95 -11.13 1.11 -11.20
CA ALA A 95 -9.95 0.40 -10.73
C ALA A 95 -10.16 -0.06 -9.27
N PRO A 96 -9.72 -1.28 -8.90
CA PRO A 96 -9.69 -1.70 -7.51
C PRO A 96 -9.03 -0.67 -6.58
N ASP A 97 -9.70 -0.34 -5.48
CA ASP A 97 -9.15 0.50 -4.41
C ASP A 97 -8.20 -0.33 -3.52
N PHE A 98 -6.95 -0.42 -3.95
CA PHE A 98 -5.91 -1.13 -3.24
C PHE A 98 -5.46 -0.42 -1.95
N PHE A 99 -5.70 0.91 -1.82
CA PHE A 99 -5.44 1.63 -0.58
C PHE A 99 -6.43 1.22 0.50
N LEU A 100 -7.72 1.17 0.17
CA LEU A 100 -8.76 0.71 1.09
C LEU A 100 -8.52 -0.75 1.51
N LYS A 101 -8.08 -1.60 0.57
CA LYS A 101 -7.72 -2.99 0.88
C LYS A 101 -6.52 -3.14 1.81
N GLU A 102 -5.53 -2.27 1.70
CA GLU A 102 -4.42 -2.26 2.65
C GLU A 102 -4.84 -1.68 4.00
N ALA A 103 -5.69 -0.65 4.02
CA ALA A 103 -6.25 -0.09 5.25
C ALA A 103 -7.09 -1.13 6.03
N GLU A 104 -7.87 -1.96 5.33
CA GLU A 104 -8.62 -3.10 5.89
C GLU A 104 -7.66 -4.07 6.62
N LYS A 105 -6.53 -4.42 5.99
CA LYS A 105 -5.52 -5.31 6.60
C LYS A 105 -4.83 -4.67 7.80
N MET A 106 -4.50 -3.38 7.72
CA MET A 106 -3.93 -2.63 8.85
C MET A 106 -4.89 -2.56 10.04
N ALA A 107 -6.19 -2.37 9.79
CA ALA A 107 -7.21 -2.39 10.84
C ALA A 107 -7.32 -3.78 11.49
N ALA A 108 -7.28 -4.86 10.69
CA ALA A 108 -7.26 -6.22 11.22
C ALA A 108 -6.00 -6.49 12.07
N ASP A 109 -4.83 -6.06 11.62
CA ASP A 109 -3.60 -6.16 12.40
C ASP A 109 -3.68 -5.40 13.73
N PHE A 110 -4.32 -4.24 13.74
CA PHE A 110 -4.50 -3.45 14.96
C PHE A 110 -5.41 -4.17 15.96
N VAL A 111 -6.48 -4.82 15.50
CA VAL A 111 -7.34 -5.65 16.36
C VAL A 111 -6.54 -6.80 16.97
N ILE A 112 -5.71 -7.49 16.17
CA ILE A 112 -4.85 -8.59 16.64
C ILE A 112 -3.84 -8.08 17.68
N PHE A 113 -3.16 -6.97 17.39
CA PHE A 113 -2.23 -6.34 18.34
C PHE A 113 -2.93 -6.03 19.67
N ASN A 114 -4.12 -5.39 19.64
CA ASN A 114 -4.87 -5.08 20.85
C ASN A 114 -5.30 -6.33 21.63
N SER A 115 -5.65 -7.44 20.97
CA SER A 115 -5.98 -8.70 21.65
C SER A 115 -4.75 -9.32 22.32
N ASP A 116 -3.61 -9.32 21.64
CA ASP A 116 -2.36 -9.86 22.19
C ASP A 116 -1.89 -9.07 23.41
N GLN A 117 -2.03 -7.74 23.37
CA GLN A 117 -1.74 -6.88 24.52
C GLN A 117 -2.64 -7.18 25.72
N LYS A 118 -3.94 -7.45 25.51
CA LYS A 118 -4.86 -7.84 26.59
C LYS A 118 -4.48 -9.19 27.20
N ILE A 119 -4.08 -10.16 26.38
CA ILE A 119 -3.64 -11.48 26.85
C ILE A 119 -2.35 -11.35 27.66
N ASN A 120 -1.37 -10.58 27.18
CA ASN A 120 -0.10 -10.37 27.88
C ASN A 120 -0.30 -9.67 29.24
N GLN A 121 -1.20 -8.68 29.32
CA GLN A 121 -1.57 -8.04 30.59
C GLN A 121 -2.25 -9.03 31.56
N ALA A 122 -3.16 -9.87 31.06
CA ALA A 122 -3.85 -10.88 31.87
C ALA A 122 -2.89 -11.95 32.42
N ASN A 123 -1.91 -12.37 31.62
CA ASN A 123 -0.89 -13.34 32.03
C ASN A 123 0.09 -12.75 33.06
N GLY A 124 0.55 -11.51 32.87
CA GLY A 124 1.40 -10.83 33.85
C GLY A 124 0.72 -10.59 35.21
N LEU A 125 -0.60 -10.35 35.22
CA LEU A 125 -1.40 -10.27 36.45
C LEU A 125 -1.58 -11.63 37.15
N SER A 126 -1.47 -12.74 36.43
CA SER A 126 -1.57 -14.09 36.99
C SER A 126 -0.27 -14.54 37.66
N GLU A 127 0.88 -14.22 37.06
CA GLU A 127 2.22 -14.54 37.58
C GLU A 127 2.54 -13.75 38.86
N ALA A 128 2.17 -12.47 38.92
CA ALA A 128 2.33 -11.62 40.10
C ALA A 128 1.50 -12.11 41.31
N LYS A 129 0.33 -12.75 41.09
CA LYS A 129 -0.49 -13.33 42.18
C LYS A 129 0.07 -14.64 42.72
N THR A 130 0.80 -15.40 41.92
CA THR A 130 1.49 -16.62 42.37
C THR A 130 2.75 -16.34 43.19
N GLU A 131 3.47 -15.25 42.91
CA GLU A 131 4.66 -14.88 43.70
C GLU A 131 4.31 -14.21 45.04
N SER A 132 3.20 -13.48 45.14
CA SER A 132 2.72 -12.87 46.40
C SER A 132 2.23 -13.87 47.46
N LYS A 133 2.12 -15.17 47.13
CA LYS A 133 1.66 -16.23 48.04
C LYS A 133 2.81 -17.10 48.59
N LYS A 134 4.06 -16.74 48.34
CA LYS A 134 5.25 -17.42 48.89
C LYS A 134 5.85 -16.65 50.06
#